data_AF-A0A8C5Y7C9-F1
#
_entry.id   AF-A0A8C5Y7C9-F1
#
_cell.length_a   1.000
_cell.length_b   1.000
_cell.length_c   1.000
_cell.angle_alpha   90.00
_cell.angle_beta   90.00
_cell.angle_gamma   90.00
#
_symmetry.space_group_name_H-M   'P 1'
#
loop_
_entity.id
_entity.type
_entity.pdbx_description
1 polymer ?
#
loop_
_entity_poly.entity_id
_entity_poly.type
_entity_poly.pdbx_seq_one_letter_code
_entity_poly.pdbx_strand_id
1 'polypeptide(L)'
;MVARQLSYGMKTTCTIRFLTMSGHVGFENLPDQLVNRSIQQESSHFAHIHMNSKKVICQPIVDYIDAQFEAYLQEELKIKRSLFNYYDSRIHVCLYFLSPTGHSLKTLDLLTMKNLDSKVNIIPVIAKADTKFKIKLMSEFVSNGVQIYQFPTDDDTVARINCAMNGQLPFAVVGSMDEVKVGNKMVKARQYPWSVVQVENENHCDFVKLREMLICTNTEDLCEQTHTRHYELYRCCKLEEMENKPVSLQETYEAKKHEFHGERQRKEEEMKQMFVQRMKEKEAILKEAERELQAKFEHLKRVHQEERIKLEEKKRLLDEEIIAFSKQKATCEIFQNQSFLATGSNLRKDKDHKNSNYT
;
A
#
# COMPACT_ATOMS: atom_id res chain seq x y z
N MET A 1 29.83 32.73 3.99
CA MET A 1 29.06 31.55 3.57
C MET A 1 27.84 31.46 4.45
N VAL A 2 26.66 31.62 3.85
CA VAL A 2 25.36 31.69 4.52
C VAL A 2 24.96 30.28 4.98
N ALA A 3 24.92 30.05 6.28
CA ALA A 3 24.31 28.84 6.85
C ALA A 3 22.78 29.02 6.80
N ARG A 4 22.15 28.33 5.84
CA ARG A 4 20.70 28.28 5.69
C ARG A 4 20.08 27.55 6.88
N GLN A 5 19.24 28.30 7.56
CA GLN A 5 18.10 27.88 8.35
C GLN A 5 17.25 26.88 7.56
N LEU A 6 17.12 25.63 8.04
CA LEU A 6 16.09 24.69 7.59
C LEU A 6 15.34 24.20 8.82
N SER A 7 14.27 24.94 9.12
CA SER A 7 13.12 24.46 9.87
C SER A 7 12.52 23.28 9.11
N TYR A 8 12.56 22.09 9.70
CA TYR A 8 11.73 20.96 9.28
C TYR A 8 10.78 20.64 10.42
N GLY A 9 9.55 21.15 10.28
CA GLY A 9 8.42 20.72 11.10
C GLY A 9 8.10 19.26 10.79
N MET A 10 8.50 18.35 11.69
CA MET A 10 8.00 16.99 11.71
C MET A 10 6.53 17.02 12.14
N LYS A 11 5.63 16.92 11.18
CA LYS A 11 4.23 16.58 11.45
C LYS A 11 4.14 15.06 11.64
N THR A 12 4.54 14.57 12.82
CA THR A 12 4.19 13.22 13.26
C THR A 12 2.70 13.21 13.57
N THR A 13 1.92 12.61 12.67
CA THR A 13 0.50 12.34 12.91
C THR A 13 0.40 11.17 13.89
N CYS A 14 0.43 11.49 15.19
CA CYS A 14 0.19 10.52 16.25
C CYS A 14 -1.29 10.08 16.17
N THR A 15 -1.53 8.92 15.56
CA THR A 15 -2.88 8.35 15.47
C THR A 15 -3.21 7.69 16.80
N ILE A 16 -3.90 8.41 17.70
CA ILE A 16 -4.45 7.85 18.94
C ILE A 16 -5.55 6.87 18.56
N ARG A 17 -5.27 5.56 18.66
CA ARG A 17 -6.29 4.50 18.50
C ARG A 17 -6.84 4.12 19.87
N PHE A 18 -8.08 4.48 20.13
CA PHE A 18 -8.81 3.99 21.30
C PHE A 18 -9.24 2.54 21.02
N LEU A 19 -8.73 1.60 21.81
CA LEU A 19 -9.35 0.29 21.92
C LEU A 19 -10.60 0.43 22.78
N THR A 20 -11.74 0.78 22.16
CA THR A 20 -13.03 0.66 22.82
C THR A 20 -13.37 -0.83 22.93
N MET A 21 -13.39 -1.35 24.16
CA MET A 21 -14.14 -2.57 24.44
C MET A 21 -15.63 -2.25 24.25
N SER A 22 -16.11 -2.42 23.02
CA SER A 22 -17.53 -2.36 22.70
C SER A 22 -18.22 -3.54 23.40
N GLY A 23 -18.77 -3.26 24.57
CA GLY A 23 -19.55 -4.21 25.36
C GLY A 23 -20.13 -3.51 26.58
N HIS A 24 -21.31 -2.92 26.43
CA HIS A 24 -22.21 -2.73 27.56
C HIS A 24 -22.52 -4.14 28.09
N VAL A 25 -21.91 -4.54 29.20
CA VAL A 25 -22.33 -5.71 29.95
C VAL A 25 -22.63 -5.23 31.36
N GLY A 26 -23.89 -4.86 31.57
CA GLY A 26 -24.42 -4.74 32.92
C GLY A 26 -24.23 -6.09 33.61
N PHE A 27 -23.36 -6.13 34.60
CA PHE A 27 -23.23 -7.24 35.54
C PHE A 27 -24.25 -7.09 36.68
N GLU A 28 -25.49 -6.71 36.35
CA GLU A 28 -26.63 -6.79 37.25
C GLU A 28 -27.59 -7.82 36.66
N ASN A 29 -27.81 -8.92 37.39
CA ASN A 29 -28.71 -10.06 37.12
C ASN A 29 -28.12 -11.29 36.42
N LEU A 30 -27.08 -11.90 36.99
CA LEU A 30 -27.02 -13.37 36.97
C LEU A 30 -27.58 -13.90 38.31
N PRO A 31 -28.45 -14.92 38.30
CA PRO A 31 -29.11 -15.40 39.51
C PRO A 31 -28.12 -16.06 40.48
N ASP A 32 -28.23 -15.70 41.75
CA ASP A 32 -27.43 -16.18 42.91
C ASP A 32 -27.44 -17.71 43.13
N GLN A 33 -28.12 -18.48 42.29
CA GLN A 33 -28.30 -19.93 42.45
C GLN A 33 -27.20 -20.80 41.84
N LEU A 34 -26.22 -20.23 41.12
CA LEU A 34 -25.07 -20.97 40.61
C LEU A 34 -23.82 -20.88 41.49
N VAL A 35 -23.88 -20.21 42.64
CA VAL A 35 -22.73 -20.03 43.54
C VAL A 35 -22.66 -21.07 44.65
N ASN A 36 -23.73 -21.80 44.97
CA ASN A 36 -23.82 -22.61 46.20
C ASN A 36 -23.98 -24.13 46.02
N ARG A 37 -23.57 -24.72 44.88
CA ARG A 37 -23.59 -26.20 44.73
C ARG A 37 -22.27 -26.88 44.35
N SER A 38 -21.16 -26.16 44.33
CA SER A 38 -19.84 -26.74 44.00
C SER A 38 -18.82 -26.66 45.14
N ILE A 39 -19.27 -26.40 46.37
CA ILE A 39 -18.44 -26.56 47.57
C ILE A 39 -18.33 -28.06 47.87
N GLN A 40 -17.49 -28.76 47.12
CA GLN A 40 -16.78 -30.00 47.49
C GLN A 40 -16.26 -30.69 46.22
N GLN A 41 -15.17 -30.17 45.65
CA GLN A 41 -14.03 -30.91 45.05
C GLN A 41 -13.25 -30.01 44.08
N GLU A 42 -11.92 -30.08 44.18
CA GLU A 42 -10.90 -29.56 43.25
C GLU A 42 -10.65 -28.04 43.18
N SER A 43 -9.95 -27.54 44.21
CA SER A 43 -9.39 -26.18 44.27
C SER A 43 -8.32 -25.86 43.21
N SER A 44 -7.80 -26.86 42.46
CA SER A 44 -6.74 -26.68 41.46
C SER A 44 -7.27 -26.53 40.03
N HIS A 45 -8.36 -27.21 39.66
CA HIS A 45 -8.94 -27.14 38.31
C HIS A 45 -9.68 -25.82 38.04
N PHE A 46 -10.40 -25.30 39.04
CA PHE A 46 -11.15 -24.06 38.91
C PHE A 46 -10.23 -22.84 38.76
N ALA A 47 -9.07 -22.85 39.45
CA ALA A 47 -8.04 -21.84 39.26
C ALA A 47 -7.46 -21.88 37.83
N HIS A 48 -7.29 -23.06 37.24
CA HIS A 48 -6.76 -23.24 35.88
C HIS A 48 -7.73 -22.76 34.80
N ILE A 49 -9.02 -23.08 34.90
CA ILE A 49 -10.06 -22.63 33.95
C ILE A 49 -10.27 -21.10 34.05
N HIS A 50 -10.22 -20.56 35.28
CA HIS A 50 -10.35 -19.13 35.51
C HIS A 50 -9.07 -18.34 35.16
N MET A 51 -7.87 -18.95 35.24
CA MET A 51 -6.64 -18.38 34.68
C MET A 51 -6.66 -18.40 33.15
N ASN A 52 -7.12 -19.49 32.53
CA ASN A 52 -7.18 -19.61 31.07
C ASN A 52 -8.11 -18.55 30.48
N SER A 53 -9.30 -18.35 31.05
CA SER A 53 -10.22 -17.28 30.60
C SER A 53 -9.64 -15.87 30.79
N LYS A 54 -8.85 -15.61 31.84
CA LYS A 54 -8.18 -14.30 32.04
C LYS A 54 -7.00 -14.07 31.09
N LYS A 55 -6.24 -15.13 30.77
CA LYS A 55 -5.15 -15.09 29.77
C LYS A 55 -5.69 -14.77 28.37
N VAL A 56 -6.91 -15.21 28.06
CA VAL A 56 -7.60 -14.93 26.79
C VAL A 56 -7.96 -13.45 26.62
N ILE A 57 -8.18 -12.69 27.70
CA ILE A 57 -8.63 -11.28 27.60
C ILE A 57 -7.48 -10.34 27.18
N CYS A 58 -6.26 -10.59 27.67
CA CYS A 58 -5.10 -9.75 27.30
C CYS A 58 -4.42 -10.20 26.00
N GLN A 59 -4.72 -11.41 25.51
CA GLN A 59 -4.08 -11.97 24.32
C GLN A 59 -4.21 -11.10 23.07
N PRO A 60 -5.40 -10.55 22.72
CA PRO A 60 -5.52 -9.71 21.53
C PRO A 60 -4.68 -8.43 21.58
N ILE A 61 -4.44 -7.89 22.78
CA ILE A 61 -3.61 -6.70 22.97
C ILE A 61 -2.14 -7.06 22.74
N VAL A 62 -1.70 -8.17 23.32
CA VAL A 62 -0.33 -8.69 23.13
C VAL A 62 -0.09 -9.02 21.66
N ASP A 63 -1.02 -9.73 21.02
CA ASP A 63 -0.95 -10.09 19.60
C ASP A 63 -0.88 -8.85 18.71
N TYR A 64 -1.61 -7.80 19.05
CA TYR A 64 -1.54 -6.54 18.30
C TYR A 64 -0.17 -5.88 18.42
N ILE A 65 0.39 -5.80 19.63
CA ILE A 65 1.74 -5.25 19.87
C ILE A 65 2.79 -6.07 19.12
N ASP A 66 2.75 -7.39 19.27
CA ASP A 66 3.69 -8.30 18.60
C ASP A 66 3.55 -8.23 17.08
N ALA A 67 2.34 -8.06 16.53
CA ALA A 67 2.14 -7.84 15.10
C ALA A 67 2.77 -6.53 14.61
N GLN A 68 2.81 -5.47 15.44
CA GLN A 68 3.50 -4.22 15.06
C GLN A 68 5.02 -4.42 15.07
N PHE A 69 5.54 -5.14 16.06
CA PHE A 69 6.97 -5.49 16.10
C PHE A 69 7.35 -6.40 14.93
N GLU A 70 6.53 -7.38 14.59
CA GLU A 70 6.74 -8.26 13.46
C GLU A 70 6.77 -7.48 12.13
N ALA A 71 5.82 -6.57 11.91
CA ALA A 71 5.80 -5.74 10.71
C ALA A 71 7.09 -4.93 10.56
N TYR A 72 7.60 -4.36 11.66
CA TYR A 72 8.86 -3.62 11.66
C TYR A 72 10.07 -4.54 11.42
N LEU A 73 10.12 -5.70 12.07
CA LEU A 73 11.18 -6.70 11.88
C LEU A 73 11.24 -7.20 10.43
N GLN A 74 10.09 -7.46 9.81
CA GLN A 74 10.01 -7.88 8.41
C GLN A 74 10.57 -6.83 7.45
N GLU A 75 10.39 -5.53 7.74
CA GLU A 75 11.03 -4.46 6.98
C GLU A 75 12.55 -4.43 7.19
N GLU A 76 13.02 -4.62 8.42
CA GLU A 76 14.45 -4.67 8.76
C GLU A 76 15.17 -5.82 8.03
N LEU A 77 14.51 -6.97 7.89
CA LEU A 77 15.02 -8.17 7.22
C LEU A 77 15.03 -8.08 5.68
N LYS A 78 14.49 -7.01 5.07
CA LYS A 78 14.53 -6.83 3.61
C LYS A 78 15.94 -6.50 3.12
N ILE A 79 16.38 -7.15 2.04
CA ILE A 79 17.66 -6.87 1.36
C ILE A 79 17.73 -5.40 0.90
N LYS A 80 16.63 -4.87 0.36
CA LYS A 80 16.47 -3.45 0.01
C LYS A 80 15.56 -2.78 1.04
N ARG A 81 16.12 -2.52 2.22
CA ARG A 81 15.45 -1.84 3.34
C ARG A 81 15.21 -0.35 3.08
N SER A 82 14.05 0.17 3.48
CA SER A 82 13.74 1.61 3.43
C SER A 82 13.22 2.12 4.79
N LEU A 83 14.02 1.94 5.84
CA LEU A 83 13.61 2.29 7.22
C LEU A 83 13.28 3.78 7.41
N PHE A 84 13.97 4.68 6.69
CA PHE A 84 13.75 6.12 6.84
C PHE A 84 12.37 6.59 6.35
N ASN A 85 11.79 5.89 5.39
CA ASN A 85 10.46 6.21 4.84
C ASN A 85 9.38 5.26 5.35
N TYR A 86 9.74 4.33 6.24
CA TYR A 86 8.80 3.36 6.78
C TYR A 86 7.94 4.01 7.86
N TYR A 87 6.64 3.75 7.80
CA TYR A 87 5.72 4.21 8.83
C TYR A 87 5.86 3.34 10.08
N ASP A 88 6.40 3.90 11.15
CA ASP A 88 6.51 3.21 12.42
C ASP A 88 5.14 3.12 13.13
N SER A 89 4.60 1.91 13.20
CA SER A 89 3.31 1.63 13.85
C SER A 89 3.46 1.00 15.24
N ARG A 90 4.69 0.89 15.77
CA ARG A 90 4.95 0.32 17.09
C ARG A 90 4.30 1.17 18.18
N ILE A 91 3.91 0.52 19.27
CA ILE A 91 3.21 1.17 20.38
C ILE A 91 4.25 1.67 21.38
N HIS A 92 4.41 2.99 21.44
CA HIS A 92 5.39 3.63 22.30
C HIS A 92 4.96 3.75 23.76
N VAL A 93 3.65 3.78 24.02
CA VAL A 93 3.09 3.97 25.36
C VAL A 93 1.73 3.29 25.50
N CYS A 94 1.50 2.66 26.65
CA CYS A 94 0.23 2.08 27.05
C CYS A 94 -0.30 2.79 28.29
N LEU A 95 -1.37 3.57 28.13
CA LEU A 95 -2.07 4.18 29.26
C LEU A 95 -3.01 3.15 29.88
N TYR A 96 -2.64 2.63 31.05
CA TYR A 96 -3.39 1.57 31.72
C TYR A 96 -4.37 2.16 32.74
N PHE A 97 -5.66 2.12 32.43
CA PHE A 97 -6.71 2.68 33.29
C PHE A 97 -7.07 1.72 34.43
N LEU A 98 -6.77 2.14 35.65
CA LEU A 98 -7.07 1.41 36.87
C LEU A 98 -8.41 1.85 37.44
N SER A 99 -9.19 0.85 37.86
CA SER A 99 -10.46 1.10 38.53
C SER A 99 -10.21 1.74 39.90
N PRO A 100 -10.86 2.86 40.26
CA PRO A 100 -10.70 3.52 41.56
C PRO A 100 -11.52 2.78 42.63
N THR A 101 -11.12 1.55 42.97
CA THR A 101 -11.81 0.71 43.96
C THR A 101 -11.43 1.07 45.41
N GLY A 102 -10.41 1.91 45.63
CA GLY A 102 -9.97 2.37 46.95
C GLY A 102 -9.26 1.32 47.81
N HIS A 103 -9.27 0.05 47.40
CA HIS A 103 -8.65 -1.06 48.13
C HIS A 103 -7.31 -1.46 47.51
N SER A 104 -7.30 -2.46 46.63
CA SER A 104 -6.10 -3.05 46.05
C SER A 104 -6.29 -3.27 44.55
N LEU A 105 -5.17 -3.45 43.86
CA LEU A 105 -5.13 -3.74 42.44
C LEU A 105 -5.86 -5.07 42.17
N LYS A 106 -6.68 -5.09 41.11
CA LYS A 106 -7.34 -6.34 40.73
C LYS A 106 -6.29 -7.33 40.25
N THR A 107 -6.45 -8.60 40.60
CA THR A 107 -5.55 -9.67 40.15
C THR A 107 -5.46 -9.76 38.61
N LEU A 108 -6.55 -9.43 37.91
CA LEU A 108 -6.57 -9.37 36.45
C LEU A 108 -5.64 -8.27 35.91
N ASP A 109 -5.67 -7.09 36.54
CA ASP A 109 -4.86 -5.95 36.13
C ASP A 109 -3.38 -6.28 36.32
N LEU A 110 -3.03 -6.89 37.45
CA LEU A 110 -1.68 -7.34 37.75
C LEU A 110 -1.16 -8.37 36.74
N LEU A 111 -1.95 -9.38 36.40
CA LEU A 111 -1.57 -10.40 35.42
C LEU A 111 -1.40 -9.78 34.02
N THR A 112 -2.28 -8.84 33.65
CA THR A 112 -2.21 -8.16 32.36
C THR A 112 -0.98 -7.27 32.26
N MET A 113 -0.72 -6.44 33.28
CA MET A 113 0.45 -5.56 33.29
C MET A 113 1.76 -6.36 33.29
N LYS A 114 1.82 -7.49 33.99
CA LYS A 114 3.00 -8.37 33.98
C LYS A 114 3.26 -9.07 32.63
N ASN A 115 2.24 -9.22 31.80
CA ASN A 115 2.42 -9.72 30.43
C ASN A 115 2.82 -8.59 29.45
N LEU A 116 2.49 -7.33 29.78
CA LEU A 116 2.71 -6.18 28.92
C LEU A 116 4.00 -5.41 29.26
N ASP A 117 4.52 -5.51 30.48
CA ASP A 117 5.65 -4.73 30.99
C ASP A 117 6.95 -4.93 30.19
N SER A 118 7.14 -6.12 29.62
CA SER A 118 8.27 -6.44 28.74
C SER A 118 8.08 -5.98 27.30
N LYS A 119 6.85 -5.60 26.90
CA LYS A 119 6.48 -5.31 25.51
C LYS A 119 6.15 -3.85 25.22
N VAL A 120 5.74 -3.08 26.24
CA VAL A 120 5.35 -1.67 26.05
C VAL A 120 5.59 -0.87 27.32
N ASN A 121 5.88 0.42 27.17
CA ASN A 121 5.96 1.36 28.29
C ASN A 121 4.58 1.56 28.92
N ILE A 122 4.35 0.98 30.10
CA ILE A 122 3.07 1.09 30.82
C ILE A 122 3.06 2.31 31.73
N ILE A 123 2.06 3.18 31.55
CA ILE A 123 1.80 4.31 32.45
C ILE A 123 0.44 4.10 33.12
N PRO A 124 0.41 3.81 34.44
CA PRO A 124 -0.83 3.60 35.16
C PRO A 124 -1.57 4.93 35.40
N VAL A 125 -2.87 4.93 35.10
CA VAL A 125 -3.77 6.08 35.17
C VAL A 125 -5.02 5.71 35.97
N ILE A 126 -5.50 6.60 36.84
CA ILE A 126 -6.70 6.37 37.67
C ILE A 126 -7.72 7.50 37.41
N ALA A 127 -9.00 7.16 37.33
CA ALA A 127 -10.08 8.12 37.02
C ALA A 127 -10.42 9.13 38.13
N LYS A 128 -9.98 8.88 39.37
CA LYS A 128 -10.10 9.75 40.57
C LYS A 128 -9.48 8.99 41.75
N ALA A 129 -8.47 9.54 42.44
CA ALA A 129 -7.80 8.80 43.52
C ALA A 129 -7.40 9.70 44.69
N ASP A 130 -7.63 9.22 45.90
CA ASP A 130 -7.04 9.78 47.12
C ASP A 130 -5.53 9.52 47.15
N THR A 131 -4.76 10.44 47.72
CA THR A 131 -3.29 10.31 47.86
C THR A 131 -2.88 9.01 48.58
N LYS A 132 -3.69 8.54 49.53
CA LYS A 132 -3.45 7.27 50.25
C LYS A 132 -3.53 6.05 49.34
N PHE A 133 -4.41 6.09 48.33
CA PHE A 133 -4.56 4.99 47.36
C PHE A 133 -3.36 4.92 46.41
N LYS A 134 -2.81 6.07 45.98
CA LYS A 134 -1.62 6.14 45.13
C LYS A 134 -0.42 5.43 45.75
N ILE A 135 -0.12 5.70 47.03
CA ILE A 135 1.02 5.09 47.75
C ILE A 135 0.85 3.57 47.83
N LYS A 136 -0.35 3.10 48.18
CA LYS A 136 -0.63 1.67 48.27
C LYS A 136 -0.44 0.96 46.92
N LEU A 137 -0.91 1.58 45.84
CA LEU A 137 -0.80 1.02 44.50
C LEU A 137 0.66 0.94 44.02
N MET A 138 1.45 1.98 44.29
CA MET A 138 2.89 1.97 44.01
C MET A 138 3.62 0.86 44.78
N SER A 139 3.26 0.64 46.05
CA SER A 139 3.78 -0.49 46.83
C SER A 139 3.38 -1.83 46.21
N GLU A 140 2.13 -1.98 45.76
CA GLU A 140 1.66 -3.21 45.13
C GLU A 140 2.37 -3.51 43.80
N PHE A 141 2.69 -2.50 42.97
CA PHE A 141 3.48 -2.72 41.75
C PHE A 141 4.87 -3.27 42.06
N VAL A 142 5.57 -2.66 43.03
CA VAL A 142 6.92 -3.07 43.43
C VAL A 142 6.90 -4.47 44.05
N SER A 143 5.96 -4.74 44.97
CA SER A 143 5.86 -6.06 45.63
C SER A 143 5.57 -7.20 44.65
N ASN A 144 4.88 -6.94 43.56
CA ASN A 144 4.55 -7.96 42.54
C ASN A 144 5.53 -8.00 41.35
N GLY A 145 6.52 -7.10 41.35
CA GLY A 145 7.55 -7.01 40.33
C GLY A 145 7.03 -6.55 38.96
N VAL A 146 5.97 -5.73 38.92
CA VAL A 146 5.45 -5.16 37.68
C VAL A 146 6.30 -3.94 37.32
N GLN A 147 6.88 -3.94 36.12
CA GLN A 147 7.70 -2.82 35.67
C GLN A 147 6.84 -1.79 34.95
N ILE A 148 6.58 -0.67 35.62
CA ILE A 148 5.95 0.49 35.00
C ILE A 148 7.02 1.43 34.46
N TYR A 149 6.64 2.22 33.45
CA TYR A 149 7.52 3.23 32.89
C TYR A 149 7.82 4.32 33.94
N GLN A 150 9.10 4.65 34.07
CA GLN A 150 9.61 5.71 34.93
C GLN A 150 10.35 6.71 34.06
N PHE A 151 10.11 8.00 34.31
CA PHE A 151 10.76 9.05 33.53
C PHE A 151 12.26 9.04 33.78
N PRO A 152 13.07 9.18 32.72
CA PRO A 152 14.52 9.26 32.82
C PRO A 152 14.94 10.44 33.70
N THR A 153 15.91 10.23 34.59
CA THR A 153 16.47 11.28 35.47
C THR A 153 17.98 11.40 35.33
N ASP A 154 18.54 10.84 34.27
CA ASP A 154 19.95 10.85 33.91
C ASP A 154 20.38 12.16 33.25
N ASP A 155 19.49 12.82 32.50
CA ASP A 155 19.74 14.16 31.97
C ASP A 155 19.42 15.24 33.01
N ASP A 156 20.46 15.93 33.50
CA ASP A 156 20.38 17.02 34.48
C ASP A 156 19.39 18.15 34.09
N THR A 157 19.14 18.37 32.81
CA THR A 157 18.25 19.44 32.32
C THR A 157 16.78 19.15 32.61
N VAL A 158 16.37 17.87 32.55
CA VAL A 158 15.00 17.40 32.76
C VAL A 158 14.82 16.58 34.04
N ALA A 159 15.91 16.15 34.68
CA ALA A 159 15.90 15.28 35.86
C ALA A 159 15.04 15.82 37.00
N ARG A 160 15.09 17.14 37.26
CA ARG A 160 14.27 17.75 38.33
C ARG A 160 12.77 17.63 38.03
N ILE A 161 12.37 17.83 36.78
CA ILE A 161 10.97 17.75 36.34
C ILE A 161 10.53 16.28 36.37
N ASN A 162 11.34 15.39 35.78
CA ASN A 162 11.04 13.96 35.70
C ASN A 162 10.99 13.29 37.07
N CYS A 163 11.84 13.68 38.01
CA CYS A 163 11.77 13.23 39.41
C CYS A 163 10.45 13.65 40.07
N ALA A 164 10.03 14.91 39.90
CA ALA A 164 8.75 15.39 40.40
C ALA A 164 7.57 14.62 39.76
N MET A 165 7.65 14.31 38.47
CA MET A 165 6.61 13.56 37.74
C MET A 165 6.54 12.09 38.16
N ASN A 166 7.69 11.43 38.40
CA ASN A 166 7.73 10.06 38.94
C ASN A 166 7.02 9.99 40.30
N GLY A 167 7.12 11.03 41.12
CA GLY A 167 6.38 11.14 42.39
C GLY A 167 4.87 11.32 42.25
N GLN A 168 4.35 11.64 41.06
CA GLN A 168 2.92 11.79 40.80
C GLN A 168 2.25 10.50 40.32
N LEU A 169 3.06 9.50 39.91
CA LEU A 169 2.55 8.21 39.46
C LEU A 169 1.86 7.47 40.61
N PRO A 170 0.74 6.78 40.34
CA PRO A 170 -0.07 6.83 39.11
C PRO A 170 -0.87 8.15 38.96
N PHE A 171 -1.04 8.63 37.72
CA PHE A 171 -1.74 9.89 37.44
C PHE A 171 -3.24 9.78 37.73
N ALA A 172 -3.80 10.74 38.49
CA ALA A 172 -5.24 10.81 38.74
C ALA A 172 -5.88 11.78 37.74
N VAL A 173 -6.53 11.28 36.70
CA VAL A 173 -7.06 12.11 35.60
C VAL A 173 -8.57 12.04 35.49
N VAL A 174 -9.17 13.15 35.06
CA VAL A 174 -10.59 13.25 34.76
C VAL A 174 -10.72 13.65 33.30
N GLY A 175 -11.44 12.84 32.51
CA GLY A 175 -11.78 13.19 31.13
C GLY A 175 -13.16 13.85 31.05
N SER A 176 -13.27 14.92 30.26
CA SER A 176 -14.55 15.52 29.84
C SER A 176 -14.41 16.10 28.44
N MET A 177 -15.44 15.93 27.60
CA MET A 177 -15.57 16.65 26.33
C MET A 177 -16.49 17.87 26.47
N ASP A 178 -17.24 17.97 27.57
CA ASP A 178 -18.21 19.04 27.80
C ASP A 178 -17.50 20.31 28.27
N GLU A 179 -17.93 21.45 27.70
CA GLU A 179 -17.44 22.77 28.10
C GLU A 179 -18.47 23.46 28.99
N VAL A 180 -18.02 23.90 30.16
CA VAL A 180 -18.83 24.62 31.13
C VAL A 180 -18.26 26.02 31.29
N LYS A 181 -19.13 27.02 31.31
CA LYS A 181 -18.74 28.40 31.59
C LYS A 181 -18.45 28.56 33.08
N VAL A 182 -17.17 28.68 33.42
CA VAL A 182 -16.73 28.99 34.80
C VAL A 182 -16.15 30.40 34.81
N GLY A 183 -16.89 31.34 35.41
CA GLY A 183 -16.57 32.77 35.33
C GLY A 183 -16.71 33.29 33.90
N ASN A 184 -15.63 33.87 33.35
CA ASN A 184 -15.60 34.45 32.00
C ASN A 184 -14.97 33.54 30.94
N LYS A 185 -14.60 32.30 31.28
CA LYS A 185 -13.96 31.36 30.36
C LYS A 185 -14.80 30.10 30.19
N MET A 186 -14.85 29.60 28.96
CA MET A 186 -15.33 28.26 28.64
C MET A 186 -14.19 27.29 28.93
N VAL A 187 -14.42 26.31 29.80
CA VAL A 187 -13.40 25.33 30.18
C VAL A 187 -14.00 23.92 30.13
N LYS A 188 -13.18 22.95 29.73
CA LYS A 188 -13.59 21.54 29.74
C LYS A 188 -13.74 21.08 31.19
N ALA A 189 -14.95 20.66 31.56
CA ALA A 189 -15.25 20.32 32.94
C ALA A 189 -16.36 19.26 33.04
N ARG A 190 -16.42 18.56 34.19
CA ARG A 190 -17.58 17.75 34.56
C ARG A 190 -18.40 18.50 35.59
N GLN A 191 -19.67 18.75 35.27
CA GLN A 191 -20.59 19.41 36.19
C GLN A 191 -21.35 18.36 37.02
N TYR A 192 -21.19 18.45 38.33
CA TYR A 192 -21.99 17.71 39.31
C TYR A 192 -22.93 18.68 40.03
N PRO A 193 -24.02 18.19 40.66
CA PRO A 193 -24.92 19.03 41.45
C PRO A 193 -24.22 19.78 42.60
N TRP A 194 -23.12 19.21 43.12
CA TRP A 194 -22.37 19.76 44.26
C TRP A 194 -21.12 20.56 43.86
N SER A 195 -20.52 20.33 42.69
CA SER A 195 -19.34 21.07 42.25
C SER A 195 -19.04 20.87 40.75
N VAL A 196 -18.23 21.78 40.19
CA VAL A 196 -17.72 21.68 38.83
C VAL A 196 -16.26 21.28 38.86
N VAL A 197 -15.92 20.12 38.30
CA VAL A 197 -14.56 19.61 38.23
C VAL A 197 -13.95 19.99 36.88
N GLN A 198 -13.12 21.03 36.89
CA GLN A 198 -12.34 21.47 35.73
C GLN A 198 -11.21 20.46 35.40
N VAL A 199 -11.09 20.07 34.13
CA VAL A 199 -10.10 19.08 33.66
C VAL A 199 -8.70 19.67 33.57
N GLU A 200 -8.55 20.93 33.19
CA GLU A 200 -7.24 21.58 33.04
C GLU A 200 -6.73 22.23 34.34
N ASN A 201 -7.43 22.03 35.46
CA ASN A 201 -7.03 22.58 36.74
C ASN A 201 -6.21 21.55 37.53
N GLU A 202 -4.94 21.86 37.77
CA GLU A 202 -3.99 20.97 38.47
C GLU A 202 -4.40 20.65 39.92
N ASN A 203 -5.21 21.49 40.55
CA ASN A 203 -5.74 21.21 41.89
C ASN A 203 -6.85 20.15 41.88
N HIS A 204 -7.47 19.90 40.71
CA HIS A 204 -8.56 18.95 40.57
C HIS A 204 -8.11 17.61 40.00
N CYS A 205 -7.17 17.60 39.04
CA CYS A 205 -6.62 16.38 38.47
C CYS A 205 -5.25 16.59 37.83
N ASP A 206 -4.52 15.50 37.65
CA ASP A 206 -3.18 15.47 37.07
C ASP A 206 -3.18 15.44 35.54
N PHE A 207 -4.29 15.80 34.88
CA PHE A 207 -4.40 15.72 33.41
C PHE A 207 -3.37 16.60 32.70
N VAL A 208 -3.12 17.81 33.21
CA VAL A 208 -2.12 18.74 32.65
C VAL A 208 -0.73 18.10 32.70
N LYS A 209 -0.35 17.53 33.86
CA LYS A 209 0.92 16.84 34.06
C LYS A 209 1.06 15.64 33.13
N LEU A 210 0.01 14.81 32.99
CA LEU A 210 0.01 13.67 32.07
C LEU A 210 0.22 14.11 30.62
N ARG A 211 -0.49 15.16 30.18
CA ARG A 211 -0.41 15.69 28.82
C ARG A 211 0.99 16.22 28.49
N GLU A 212 1.54 17.08 29.36
CA GLU A 212 2.85 17.69 29.15
C GLU A 212 3.95 16.64 29.11
N MET A 213 3.88 15.68 30.03
CA MET A 213 4.83 14.58 30.09
C MET A 213 4.83 13.74 28.81
N LEU A 214 3.65 13.34 28.31
CA LEU A 214 3.56 12.42 27.17
C LEU A 214 3.95 13.05 25.85
N ILE A 215 3.58 14.32 25.65
CA ILE A 215 3.60 14.97 24.33
C ILE A 215 4.74 15.99 24.23
N CYS A 216 5.09 16.68 25.31
CA CYS A 216 6.01 17.80 25.25
C CYS A 216 7.44 17.42 25.66
N THR A 217 7.60 16.50 26.62
CA THR A 217 8.90 16.26 27.25
C THR A 217 9.50 14.89 26.90
N ASN A 218 8.74 13.81 27.04
CA ASN A 218 9.32 12.46 27.07
C ASN A 218 8.94 11.57 25.86
N THR A 219 8.40 12.14 24.78
CA THR A 219 8.02 11.34 23.60
C THR A 219 9.22 10.65 22.97
N GLU A 220 10.38 11.32 22.90
CA GLU A 220 11.60 10.76 22.33
C GLU A 220 12.11 9.56 23.14
N ASP A 221 12.16 9.69 24.47
CA ASP A 221 12.55 8.59 25.37
C ASP A 221 11.58 7.40 25.28
N LEU A 222 10.26 7.65 25.23
CA LEU A 222 9.27 6.57 25.04
C LEU A 222 9.50 5.81 23.72
N CYS A 223 9.83 6.52 22.65
CA CYS A 223 10.20 5.91 21.37
C CYS A 223 11.52 5.13 21.47
N GLU A 224 12.53 5.70 22.12
CA GLU A 224 13.84 5.08 22.29
C GLU A 224 13.77 3.82 23.15
N GLN A 225 13.08 3.83 24.29
CA GLN A 225 12.87 2.64 25.13
C GLN A 225 12.09 1.56 24.37
N THR A 226 11.10 1.97 23.57
CA THR A 226 10.37 1.02 22.72
C THR A 226 11.29 0.34 21.73
N HIS A 227 12.22 1.08 21.12
CA HIS A 227 13.15 0.52 20.15
C HIS A 227 14.25 -0.32 20.81
N THR A 228 14.98 0.24 21.76
CA THR A 228 16.20 -0.34 22.36
C THR A 228 15.93 -1.48 23.34
N ARG A 229 14.74 -1.49 23.95
CA ARG A 229 14.38 -2.47 24.99
C ARG A 229 13.29 -3.41 24.52
N HIS A 230 12.09 -2.89 24.25
CA HIS A 230 10.92 -3.73 23.98
C HIS A 230 11.01 -4.45 22.63
N TYR A 231 11.33 -3.70 21.58
CA TYR A 231 11.52 -4.24 20.23
C TYR A 231 12.76 -5.14 20.15
N GLU A 232 13.90 -4.72 20.70
CA GLU A 232 15.10 -5.59 20.69
C GLU A 232 14.89 -6.89 21.45
N LEU A 233 14.17 -6.89 22.59
CA LEU A 233 13.81 -8.12 23.27
C LEU A 233 12.97 -9.05 22.37
N TYR A 234 11.94 -8.51 21.72
CA TYR A 234 11.12 -9.26 20.76
C TYR A 234 11.97 -9.80 19.59
N ARG A 235 12.82 -8.95 19.03
CA ARG A 235 13.71 -9.25 17.90
C ARG A 235 14.70 -10.34 18.24
N CYS A 236 15.38 -10.27 19.38
CA CYS A 236 16.29 -11.31 19.86
C CYS A 236 15.56 -12.65 19.97
N CYS A 237 14.41 -12.70 20.66
CA CYS A 237 13.64 -13.94 20.79
C CYS A 237 13.20 -14.49 19.42
N LYS A 238 12.75 -13.62 18.50
CA LYS A 238 12.31 -14.05 17.16
C LYS A 238 13.45 -14.58 16.30
N LEU A 239 14.60 -13.91 16.32
CA LEU A 239 15.78 -14.35 15.57
C LEU A 239 16.30 -15.69 16.10
N GLU A 240 16.32 -15.88 17.42
CA GLU A 240 16.66 -17.17 18.04
C GLU A 240 15.68 -18.28 17.65
N GLU A 241 14.37 -17.99 17.60
CA GLU A 241 13.36 -18.95 17.14
C GLU A 241 13.55 -19.33 15.66
N MET A 242 14.00 -18.39 14.83
CA MET A 242 14.28 -18.62 13.40
C MET A 242 15.57 -19.43 13.19
N GLU A 243 16.60 -19.19 14.02
CA GLU A 243 17.88 -19.89 13.97
C GLU A 243 17.77 -21.33 14.51
N ASN A 244 17.01 -21.53 15.59
CA ASN A 244 16.77 -22.84 16.21
C ASN A 244 15.78 -23.73 15.43
N LYS A 245 15.21 -23.24 14.32
CA LYS A 245 14.51 -24.06 13.33
C LYS A 245 15.46 -24.34 12.16
N PRO A 246 16.29 -25.40 12.20
CA PRO A 246 17.24 -25.74 11.14
C PRO A 246 16.61 -26.13 9.79
N VAL A 247 15.30 -25.94 9.60
CA VAL A 247 14.56 -26.31 8.38
C VAL A 247 13.93 -25.10 7.66
N SER A 248 13.77 -23.93 8.30
CA SER A 248 12.88 -22.89 7.72
C SER A 248 13.57 -21.83 6.86
N LEU A 249 14.83 -21.45 7.10
CA LEU A 249 15.45 -20.36 6.32
C LEU A 249 15.62 -20.76 4.85
N GLN A 250 16.14 -21.97 4.60
CA GLN A 250 16.29 -22.52 3.25
C GLN A 250 14.94 -22.59 2.52
N GLU A 251 13.90 -23.12 3.16
CA GLU A 251 12.55 -23.21 2.57
C GLU A 251 11.92 -21.82 2.33
N THR A 252 12.15 -20.85 3.20
CA THR A 252 11.63 -19.48 3.01
C THR A 252 12.36 -18.76 1.88
N TYR A 253 13.69 -18.94 1.78
CA TYR A 253 14.47 -18.45 0.64
C TYR A 253 14.05 -19.14 -0.66
N GLU A 254 13.80 -20.44 -0.64
CA GLU A 254 13.36 -21.22 -1.79
C GLU A 254 11.93 -20.85 -2.21
N ALA A 255 11.00 -20.65 -1.27
CA ALA A 255 9.64 -20.19 -1.54
C ALA A 255 9.63 -18.79 -2.15
N LYS A 256 10.41 -17.86 -1.59
CA LYS A 256 10.52 -16.48 -2.11
C LYS A 256 11.23 -16.45 -3.47
N LYS A 257 12.19 -17.35 -3.70
CA LYS A 257 12.81 -17.59 -5.01
C LYS A 257 11.79 -18.15 -6.01
N HIS A 258 10.94 -19.08 -5.59
CA HIS A 258 9.87 -19.66 -6.41
C HIS A 258 8.81 -18.63 -6.80
N GLU A 259 8.42 -17.77 -5.86
CA GLU A 259 7.49 -16.67 -6.07
C GLU A 259 8.05 -15.66 -7.08
N PHE A 260 9.30 -15.25 -6.91
CA PHE A 260 9.98 -14.35 -7.84
C PHE A 260 10.20 -14.99 -9.22
N HIS A 261 10.40 -16.31 -9.28
CA HIS A 261 10.48 -17.04 -10.54
C HIS A 261 9.11 -17.10 -11.23
N GLY A 262 8.04 -17.32 -10.47
CA GLY A 262 6.66 -17.32 -10.97
C GLY A 262 6.22 -15.95 -11.50
N GLU A 263 6.53 -14.86 -10.79
CA GLU A 263 6.24 -13.51 -11.27
C GLU A 263 6.99 -13.18 -12.57
N ARG A 264 8.27 -13.57 -12.65
CA ARG A 264 9.07 -13.36 -13.86
C ARG A 264 8.50 -14.14 -15.04
N GLN A 265 8.11 -15.39 -14.81
CA GLN A 265 7.54 -16.25 -15.83
C GLN A 265 6.18 -15.72 -16.31
N ARG A 266 5.33 -15.22 -15.40
CA ARG A 266 4.06 -14.58 -15.75
C ARG A 266 4.28 -13.33 -16.61
N LYS A 267 5.23 -12.46 -16.24
CA LYS A 267 5.59 -11.28 -17.07
C LYS A 267 6.16 -11.67 -18.43
N GLU A 268 6.94 -12.74 -18.50
CA GLU A 268 7.46 -13.27 -19.76
C GLU A 268 6.34 -13.84 -20.64
N GLU A 269 5.38 -14.54 -20.05
CA GLU A 269 4.17 -15.05 -20.73
C GLU A 269 3.28 -13.91 -21.22
N GLU A 270 3.03 -12.89 -20.39
CA GLU A 270 2.32 -11.67 -20.79
C GLU A 270 3.00 -10.98 -21.97
N MET A 271 4.34 -10.86 -21.94
CA MET A 271 5.12 -10.28 -23.03
C MET A 271 5.02 -11.13 -24.31
N LYS A 272 5.09 -12.46 -24.19
CA LYS A 272 4.90 -13.39 -25.32
C LYS A 272 3.49 -13.29 -25.90
N GLN A 273 2.46 -13.22 -25.05
CA GLN A 273 1.07 -13.06 -25.50
C GLN A 273 0.88 -11.73 -26.22
N MET A 274 1.40 -10.63 -25.67
CA MET A 274 1.39 -9.34 -26.35
C MET A 274 2.11 -9.38 -27.70
N PHE A 275 3.24 -10.09 -27.80
CA PHE A 275 3.97 -10.25 -29.06
C PHE A 275 3.15 -11.04 -30.09
N VAL A 276 2.58 -12.18 -29.70
CA VAL A 276 1.73 -13.00 -30.58
C VAL A 276 0.50 -12.22 -31.03
N GLN A 277 -0.12 -11.46 -30.14
CA GLN A 277 -1.27 -10.61 -30.47
C GLN A 277 -0.87 -9.56 -31.51
N ARG A 278 0.24 -8.85 -31.31
CA ARG A 278 0.75 -7.88 -32.30
C ARG A 278 1.13 -8.53 -33.62
N MET A 279 1.69 -9.75 -33.61
CA MET A 279 1.99 -10.48 -34.84
C MET A 279 0.73 -10.81 -35.61
N LYS A 280 -0.31 -11.33 -34.94
CA LYS A 280 -1.61 -11.61 -35.57
C LYS A 280 -2.28 -10.37 -36.14
N GLU A 281 -2.24 -9.25 -35.42
CA GLU A 281 -2.76 -7.97 -35.92
C GLU A 281 -1.99 -7.51 -37.16
N LYS A 282 -0.66 -7.58 -37.15
CA LYS A 282 0.17 -7.22 -38.31
C LYS A 282 -0.03 -8.15 -39.50
N GLU A 283 -0.18 -9.44 -39.27
CA GLU A 283 -0.48 -10.44 -40.30
C GLU A 283 -1.85 -10.18 -40.93
N ALA A 284 -2.86 -9.86 -40.12
CA ALA A 284 -4.20 -9.51 -40.62
C ALA A 284 -4.18 -8.25 -41.51
N ILE A 285 -3.44 -7.21 -41.09
CA ILE A 285 -3.26 -5.99 -41.89
C ILE A 285 -2.54 -6.31 -43.20
N LEU A 286 -1.47 -7.11 -43.16
CA LEU A 286 -0.72 -7.51 -44.35
C LEU A 286 -1.62 -8.26 -45.33
N LYS A 287 -2.42 -9.22 -44.83
CA LYS A 287 -3.35 -10.01 -45.63
C LYS A 287 -4.43 -9.16 -46.29
N GLU A 288 -4.93 -8.13 -45.62
CA GLU A 288 -5.89 -7.20 -46.22
C GLU A 288 -5.22 -6.35 -47.32
N ALA A 289 -4.01 -5.86 -47.07
CA ALA A 289 -3.25 -5.10 -48.06
C ALA A 289 -2.91 -5.94 -49.31
N GLU A 290 -2.57 -7.22 -49.14
CA GLU A 290 -2.37 -8.17 -50.24
C GLU A 290 -3.66 -8.37 -51.04
N ARG A 291 -4.81 -8.52 -50.38
CA ARG A 291 -6.11 -8.67 -51.04
C ARG A 291 -6.47 -7.42 -51.84
N GLU A 292 -6.27 -6.22 -51.28
CA GLU A 292 -6.48 -4.96 -52.00
C GLU A 292 -5.56 -4.84 -53.21
N LEU A 293 -4.28 -5.21 -53.07
CA LEU A 293 -3.32 -5.16 -54.17
C LEU A 293 -3.72 -6.12 -55.30
N GLN A 294 -4.17 -7.31 -54.94
CA GLN A 294 -4.67 -8.29 -55.91
C GLN A 294 -5.91 -7.78 -56.66
N ALA A 295 -6.87 -7.19 -55.93
CA ALA A 295 -8.07 -6.60 -56.54
C ALA A 295 -7.71 -5.44 -57.50
N LYS A 296 -6.77 -4.58 -57.11
CA LYS A 296 -6.24 -3.49 -57.95
C LYS A 296 -5.58 -4.05 -59.22
N PHE A 297 -4.78 -5.11 -59.09
CA PHE A 297 -4.14 -5.76 -60.23
C PHE A 297 -5.16 -6.34 -61.23
N GLU A 298 -6.17 -7.06 -60.74
CA GLU A 298 -7.24 -7.61 -61.59
C GLU A 298 -8.08 -6.53 -62.27
N HIS A 299 -8.36 -5.43 -61.57
CA HIS A 299 -9.04 -4.27 -62.15
C HIS A 299 -8.20 -3.65 -63.27
N LEU A 300 -6.92 -3.38 -63.01
CA LEU A 300 -6.02 -2.80 -64.01
C LEU A 300 -5.86 -3.71 -65.23
N LYS A 301 -5.81 -5.03 -65.03
CA LYS A 301 -5.76 -6.02 -66.11
C LYS A 301 -7.00 -5.97 -66.99
N ARG A 302 -8.20 -5.82 -66.42
CA ARG A 302 -9.46 -5.67 -67.17
C ARG A 302 -9.47 -4.38 -67.98
N VAL A 303 -9.13 -3.25 -67.36
CA VAL A 303 -9.05 -1.95 -68.03
C VAL A 303 -8.08 -2.01 -69.20
N HIS A 304 -6.88 -2.56 -68.98
CA HIS A 304 -5.89 -2.71 -70.04
C HIS A 304 -6.39 -3.58 -71.20
N GLN A 305 -7.13 -4.66 -70.90
CA GLN A 305 -7.71 -5.53 -71.93
C GLN A 305 -8.82 -4.83 -72.73
N GLU A 306 -9.67 -4.04 -72.07
CA GLU A 306 -10.69 -3.21 -72.73
C GLU A 306 -10.06 -2.12 -73.62
N GLU A 307 -9.01 -1.44 -73.13
CA GLU A 307 -8.27 -0.46 -73.92
C GLU A 307 -7.63 -1.09 -75.15
N ARG A 308 -7.07 -2.30 -75.01
CA ARG A 308 -6.47 -3.04 -76.12
C ARG A 308 -7.50 -3.38 -77.20
N ILE A 309 -8.70 -3.84 -76.80
CA ILE A 309 -9.81 -4.10 -77.73
C ILE A 309 -10.25 -2.80 -78.44
N LYS A 310 -10.40 -1.70 -77.69
CA LYS A 310 -10.73 -0.38 -78.27
C LYS A 310 -9.67 0.10 -79.27
N LEU A 311 -8.40 -0.15 -78.99
CA LEU A 311 -7.30 0.20 -79.88
C LEU A 311 -7.31 -0.66 -81.16
N GLU A 312 -7.54 -1.96 -81.02
CA GLU A 312 -7.68 -2.89 -82.16
C GLU A 312 -8.87 -2.52 -83.05
N GLU A 313 -10.01 -2.13 -82.47
CA GLU A 313 -11.18 -1.68 -83.23
C GLU A 313 -10.91 -0.36 -83.97
N LYS A 314 -10.29 0.63 -83.31
CA LYS A 314 -9.84 1.87 -83.97
C LYS A 314 -8.87 1.59 -85.11
N LYS A 315 -7.94 0.66 -84.92
CA LYS A 315 -7.00 0.24 -85.98
C LYS A 315 -7.76 -0.37 -87.16
N ARG A 316 -8.72 -1.26 -86.92
CA ARG A 316 -9.55 -1.86 -87.97
C ARG A 316 -10.30 -0.80 -88.78
N LEU A 317 -10.91 0.18 -88.11
CA LEU A 317 -11.62 1.29 -88.77
C LEU A 317 -10.67 2.14 -89.64
N LEU A 318 -9.48 2.46 -89.13
CA LEU A 318 -8.46 3.17 -89.90
C LEU A 318 -7.98 2.36 -91.10
N ASP A 319 -7.78 1.04 -90.96
CA ASP A 319 -7.39 0.16 -92.05
C ASP A 319 -8.49 0.10 -93.13
N GLU A 320 -9.77 0.03 -92.73
CA GLU A 320 -10.93 0.11 -93.64
C GLU A 320 -10.99 1.46 -94.37
N GLU A 321 -10.73 2.57 -93.67
CA GLU A 321 -10.68 3.92 -94.26
C GLU A 321 -9.51 4.06 -95.24
N ILE A 322 -8.33 3.51 -94.93
CA ILE A 322 -7.18 3.44 -95.84
C ILE A 322 -7.54 2.65 -97.10
N ILE A 323 -8.22 1.51 -96.96
CA ILE A 323 -8.65 0.70 -98.10
C ILE A 323 -9.68 1.47 -98.94
N ALA A 324 -10.65 2.15 -98.32
CA ALA A 324 -11.63 2.97 -99.04
C ALA A 324 -10.95 4.13 -99.78
N PHE A 325 -10.04 4.84 -99.11
CA PHE A 325 -9.26 5.92 -99.69
C PHE A 325 -8.39 5.45 -100.86
N SER A 326 -7.72 4.29 -100.74
CA SER A 326 -6.91 3.72 -101.82
C SER A 326 -7.75 3.29 -103.02
N LYS A 327 -8.94 2.71 -102.81
CA LYS A 327 -9.91 2.43 -103.88
C LYS A 327 -10.34 3.72 -104.57
N GLN A 328 -10.70 4.76 -103.81
CA GLN A 328 -11.11 6.05 -104.34
C GLN A 328 -9.98 6.70 -105.16
N LYS A 329 -8.76 6.68 -104.62
CA LYS A 329 -7.54 7.12 -105.32
C LYS A 329 -7.32 6.35 -106.62
N ALA A 330 -7.43 5.02 -106.61
CA ALA A 330 -7.30 4.20 -107.81
C ALA A 330 -8.37 4.52 -108.87
N THR A 331 -9.63 4.73 -108.47
CA THR A 331 -10.67 5.21 -109.40
C THR A 331 -10.35 6.59 -109.97
N CYS A 332 -9.90 7.55 -109.15
CA CYS A 332 -9.46 8.86 -109.63
C CYS A 332 -8.25 8.75 -110.57
N GLU A 333 -7.28 7.89 -110.26
CA GLU A 333 -6.12 7.62 -111.11
C GLU A 333 -6.49 6.90 -112.42
N ILE A 334 -7.52 6.04 -112.44
CA ILE A 334 -8.03 5.46 -113.70
C ILE A 334 -8.68 6.54 -114.57
N PHE A 335 -9.44 7.46 -113.97
CA PHE A 335 -9.95 8.65 -114.67
C PHE A 335 -8.82 9.57 -115.16
N GLN A 336 -7.69 9.63 -114.44
CA GLN A 336 -6.52 10.43 -114.81
C GLN A 336 -5.63 9.73 -115.86
N ASN A 337 -5.52 8.40 -115.82
CA ASN A 337 -4.68 7.58 -116.71
C ASN A 337 -5.35 7.22 -118.04
N GLN A 338 -6.66 7.44 -118.22
CA GLN A 338 -7.22 7.59 -119.57
C GLN A 338 -6.59 8.77 -120.34
N SER A 339 -5.87 9.67 -119.66
CA SER A 339 -5.19 10.80 -120.29
C SER A 339 -3.71 10.53 -120.65
N PHE A 340 -3.08 9.44 -120.17
CA PHE A 340 -1.61 9.26 -120.29
C PHE A 340 -1.16 7.79 -120.46
N LEU A 341 -1.41 7.19 -121.63
CA LEU A 341 -0.64 6.01 -122.09
C LEU A 341 0.37 6.45 -123.15
N ALA A 342 1.58 6.79 -122.72
CA ALA A 342 2.76 6.83 -123.59
C ALA A 342 4.06 6.60 -122.79
N THR A 343 4.71 5.44 -123.05
CA THR A 343 6.15 5.12 -122.81
C THR A 343 6.63 5.09 -121.34
N GLY A 344 7.50 4.21 -120.85
CA GLY A 344 8.38 3.17 -121.39
C GLY A 344 9.56 2.93 -120.43
N SER A 345 10.00 1.67 -120.30
CA SER A 345 11.33 1.16 -119.89
C SER A 345 11.95 1.39 -118.48
N ASN A 346 12.22 0.25 -117.83
CA ASN A 346 13.40 -0.18 -117.03
C ASN A 346 14.39 0.85 -116.47
N LEU A 347 14.73 0.70 -115.18
CA LEU A 347 16.12 0.80 -114.69
C LEU A 347 16.32 0.17 -113.29
N ARG A 348 17.37 -0.66 -113.21
CA ARG A 348 18.02 -1.17 -111.99
C ARG A 348 18.63 -0.01 -111.18
N LYS A 349 18.67 -0.10 -109.85
CA LYS A 349 19.92 0.09 -109.06
C LYS A 349 19.76 -0.18 -107.57
N ASP A 350 20.87 -0.69 -107.03
CA ASP A 350 21.31 -0.74 -105.62
C ASP A 350 20.97 0.51 -104.80
N LYS A 351 20.91 0.38 -103.45
CA LYS A 351 22.04 0.67 -102.54
C LYS A 351 21.59 0.84 -101.07
N ASP A 352 22.39 0.27 -100.17
CA ASP A 352 22.68 0.63 -98.76
C ASP A 352 21.80 1.65 -98.01
N HIS A 353 21.48 1.38 -96.73
CA HIS A 353 22.28 1.81 -95.56
C HIS A 353 21.43 1.97 -94.26
N LYS A 354 22.04 1.51 -93.14
CA LYS A 354 22.02 2.05 -91.74
C LYS A 354 20.75 2.07 -90.86
N ASN A 355 20.88 1.32 -89.76
CA ASN A 355 20.94 1.75 -88.34
C ASN A 355 19.96 2.80 -87.77
N SER A 356 19.29 2.43 -86.67
CA SER A 356 19.23 3.12 -85.36
C SER A 356 18.12 2.44 -84.54
N ASN A 357 18.36 1.68 -83.47
CA ASN A 357 18.62 2.10 -82.08
C ASN A 357 17.71 3.20 -81.49
N TYR A 358 17.48 3.05 -80.18
CA TYR A 358 16.82 3.93 -79.19
C TYR A 358 15.31 3.67 -78.99
N THR A 359 14.76 3.49 -77.79
CA THR A 359 15.26 3.42 -76.39
C THR A 359 14.22 2.65 -75.58
#